data_AF-A0A6J0TFG9-F1
#
_entry.id   AF-A0A6J0TFG9-F1
#
_cell.length_a   1.000
_cell.length_b   1.000
_cell.length_c   1.000
_cell.angle_alpha   90.00
_cell.angle_beta   90.00
_cell.angle_gamma   90.00
#
_symmetry.space_group_name_H-M   'P 1'
#
loop_
_entity.id
_entity.type
_entity.pdbx_description
1 polymer ?
#
loop_
_entity_poly.entity_id
_entity_poly.type
_entity_poly.pdbx_seq_one_letter_code
_entity_poly.pdbx_strand_id
1 'polypeptide(L)'
;MADHPPLSQPGEKVRLWQRLRAGRLASWWKSLLRDYAEACKEAAQSVRQRPRRAALYASLLAGAVACSLHSPCEASFEASLLEASGALLLLSPWTRSGAAEGHVQRLTRLRNRGQVRFRNLLFFSLVYEAPFDAGADLYQVHCQYLQPRWTDFPGRVLDVGFWGRWWVLRSKMQDADINDEEFQRLPEHLRTVSFHHLHSEANEKLFEEKYKPVVLTEEQIEQAERDNPEP
;
A
#
# COMPACT_ATOMS: atom_id res chain seq x y z
N MET A 1 25.33 13.07 -76.04
CA MET A 1 26.63 13.27 -75.40
C MET A 1 26.32 13.60 -73.95
N ALA A 2 26.36 12.58 -73.08
CA ALA A 2 25.89 12.68 -71.71
C ALA A 2 27.05 13.10 -70.80
N ASP A 3 26.93 14.26 -70.17
CA ASP A 3 27.88 14.73 -69.16
C ASP A 3 27.60 14.02 -67.83
N HIS A 4 28.57 13.24 -67.38
CA HIS A 4 28.57 12.64 -66.04
C HIS A 4 28.89 13.69 -64.97
N PRO A 5 28.19 13.72 -63.83
CA PRO A 5 28.57 14.57 -62.70
C PRO A 5 29.84 14.03 -62.01
N PRO A 6 30.68 14.91 -61.43
CA PRO A 6 31.93 14.48 -60.80
C PRO A 6 31.66 13.64 -59.55
N LEU A 7 32.37 12.51 -59.45
CA LEU A 7 32.40 11.65 -58.28
C LEU A 7 32.93 12.45 -57.07
N SER A 8 32.09 12.63 -56.07
CA SER A 8 32.45 13.25 -54.79
C SER A 8 33.67 12.55 -54.18
N GLN A 9 34.74 13.29 -53.92
CA GLN A 9 35.98 12.72 -53.38
C GLN A 9 35.77 12.16 -51.95
N PRO A 10 36.26 10.95 -51.64
CA PRO A 10 36.03 10.30 -50.33
C PRO A 10 36.68 11.05 -49.14
N GLY A 11 37.59 12.00 -49.40
CA GLY A 11 38.32 12.75 -48.36
C GLY A 11 37.54 13.89 -47.70
N GLU A 12 36.47 14.40 -48.31
CA GLU A 12 35.76 15.59 -47.80
C GLU A 12 34.85 15.25 -46.60
N LYS A 13 34.22 14.06 -46.64
CA LYS A 13 33.45 13.54 -45.51
C LYS A 13 34.35 13.30 -44.29
N VAL A 14 35.54 12.73 -44.48
CA VAL A 14 36.52 12.47 -43.42
C VAL A 14 36.97 13.78 -42.74
N ARG A 15 37.19 14.85 -43.52
CA ARG A 15 37.54 16.18 -43.02
C ARG A 15 36.40 16.84 -42.23
N LEU A 16 35.15 16.69 -42.67
CA LEU A 16 33.98 17.20 -41.96
C LEU A 16 33.78 16.48 -40.62
N TRP A 17 33.95 15.15 -40.61
CA TRP A 17 33.94 14.32 -39.40
C TRP A 17 35.09 14.68 -38.44
N GLN A 18 36.29 14.97 -38.95
CA GLN A 18 37.42 15.45 -38.15
C GLN A 18 37.14 16.83 -37.53
N ARG A 19 36.46 17.74 -38.25
CA ARG A 19 36.08 19.07 -37.72
C ARG A 19 34.97 19.00 -36.67
N LEU A 20 33.99 18.11 -36.84
CA LEU A 20 32.99 17.83 -35.81
C LEU A 20 33.61 17.19 -34.55
N ARG A 21 34.56 16.27 -34.74
CA ARG A 21 35.32 15.61 -33.67
C ARG A 21 36.33 16.53 -32.97
N ALA A 22 36.75 17.62 -33.63
CA ALA A 22 37.62 18.67 -33.09
C ALA A 22 36.86 19.92 -32.58
N GLY A 23 35.52 19.90 -32.63
CA GLY A 23 34.70 20.99 -32.10
C GLY A 23 34.75 21.05 -30.58
N ARG A 24 34.57 22.26 -30.01
CA ARG A 24 34.54 22.47 -28.55
C ARG A 24 33.49 21.59 -27.84
N LEU A 25 32.41 21.26 -28.53
CA LEU A 25 31.40 20.30 -28.07
C LEU A 25 31.96 18.89 -27.95
N ALA A 26 32.69 18.40 -28.95
CA ALA A 26 33.29 17.06 -28.90
C ALA A 26 34.36 16.94 -27.79
N SER A 27 35.15 17.99 -27.57
CA SER A 27 36.07 18.03 -26.41
C SER A 27 35.34 18.11 -25.08
N TRP A 28 34.22 18.85 -25.01
CA TRP A 28 33.38 18.92 -23.82
C TRP A 28 32.73 17.58 -23.50
N TRP A 29 32.12 16.91 -24.47
CA TRP A 29 31.57 15.56 -24.33
C TRP A 29 32.63 14.55 -23.91
N LYS A 30 33.85 14.65 -24.47
CA LYS A 30 34.96 13.78 -24.08
C LYS A 30 35.43 14.04 -22.63
N SER A 31 35.48 15.29 -22.20
CA SER A 31 35.77 15.66 -20.80
C SER A 31 34.69 15.11 -19.88
N LEU A 32 33.43 15.36 -20.20
CA LEU A 32 32.28 14.91 -19.43
C LEU A 32 32.27 13.39 -19.24
N LEU A 33 32.49 12.63 -20.32
CA LEU A 33 32.59 11.17 -20.25
C LEU A 33 33.78 10.71 -19.39
N ARG A 34 34.90 11.42 -19.45
CA ARG A 34 36.08 11.12 -18.61
C ARG A 34 35.78 11.40 -17.14
N ASP A 35 35.10 12.49 -16.83
CA ASP A 35 34.72 12.87 -15.47
C ASP A 35 33.75 11.83 -14.87
N TYR A 36 32.75 11.37 -15.62
CA TYR A 36 31.87 10.28 -15.18
C TYR A 36 32.60 8.94 -15.03
N ALA A 37 33.53 8.61 -15.95
CA ALA A 37 34.31 7.38 -15.85
C ALA A 37 35.21 7.37 -14.61
N GLU A 38 35.82 8.51 -14.27
CA GLU A 38 36.63 8.66 -13.07
C GLU A 38 35.75 8.59 -11.81
N ALA A 39 34.60 9.26 -11.79
CA ALA A 39 33.63 9.16 -10.70
C ALA A 39 33.17 7.71 -10.46
N CYS A 40 32.95 6.92 -11.51
CA CYS A 40 32.62 5.50 -11.39
C CYS A 40 33.76 4.67 -10.76
N LYS A 41 35.03 4.95 -11.14
CA LYS A 41 36.19 4.28 -10.53
C LYS A 41 36.32 4.63 -9.06
N GLU A 42 36.16 5.91 -8.71
CA GLU A 42 36.18 6.39 -7.32
C GLU A 42 35.06 5.77 -6.48
N ALA A 43 33.86 5.64 -7.05
CA ALA A 43 32.74 4.94 -6.42
C ALA A 43 33.08 3.47 -6.17
N ALA A 44 33.65 2.76 -7.15
CA ALA A 44 34.06 1.36 -6.99
C ALA A 44 35.15 1.19 -5.93
N GLN A 45 36.12 2.11 -5.87
CA GLN A 45 37.14 2.13 -4.81
C GLN A 45 36.51 2.40 -3.44
N SER A 46 35.57 3.34 -3.36
CA SER A 46 34.85 3.67 -2.13
C SER A 46 34.05 2.49 -1.56
N VAL A 47 33.42 1.69 -2.44
CA VAL A 47 32.73 0.45 -2.06
C VAL A 47 33.70 -0.57 -1.46
N ARG A 48 34.89 -0.74 -2.06
CA ARG A 48 35.93 -1.65 -1.55
C ARG A 48 36.50 -1.20 -0.20
N GLN A 49 36.70 0.11 -0.03
CA GLN A 49 37.25 0.67 1.21
C GLN A 49 36.24 0.59 2.37
N ARG A 50 34.94 0.75 2.12
CA ARG A 50 33.90 0.80 3.16
C ARG A 50 32.64 0.01 2.76
N PRO A 51 32.70 -1.33 2.70
CA PRO A 51 31.60 -2.15 2.17
C PRO A 51 30.31 -2.02 2.99
N ARG A 52 30.40 -1.85 4.32
CA ARG A 52 29.21 -1.66 5.18
C ARG A 52 28.45 -0.37 4.86
N ARG A 53 29.16 0.75 4.68
CA ARG A 53 28.53 2.04 4.34
C ARG A 53 27.95 2.00 2.93
N ALA A 54 28.68 1.42 1.99
CA ALA A 54 28.20 1.22 0.63
C ALA A 54 26.93 0.36 0.59
N ALA A 55 26.89 -0.74 1.35
CA ALA A 55 25.70 -1.59 1.47
C ALA A 55 24.50 -0.82 2.04
N LEU A 56 24.69 -0.01 3.09
CA LEU A 56 23.63 0.82 3.67
C LEU A 56 23.07 1.84 2.65
N TYR A 57 23.95 2.55 1.93
CA TYR A 57 23.50 3.50 0.90
C TYR A 57 22.81 2.80 -0.27
N ALA A 58 23.33 1.65 -0.71
CA ALA A 58 22.71 0.85 -1.75
C ALA A 58 21.34 0.33 -1.33
N SER A 59 21.19 -0.15 -0.09
CA SER A 59 19.89 -0.60 0.44
C SER A 59 18.90 0.56 0.57
N LEU A 60 19.36 1.74 0.98
CA LEU A 60 18.49 2.93 1.07
C LEU A 60 18.02 3.36 -0.32
N LEU A 61 18.93 3.41 -1.30
CA LEU A 61 18.59 3.76 -2.68
C LEU A 61 17.65 2.72 -3.29
N ALA A 62 17.94 1.43 -3.11
CA ALA A 62 17.08 0.35 -3.59
C ALA A 62 15.70 0.41 -2.94
N GLY A 63 15.63 0.66 -1.62
CA GLY A 63 14.38 0.84 -0.89
C GLY A 63 13.59 2.05 -1.39
N ALA A 64 14.25 3.19 -1.61
CA ALA A 64 13.64 4.40 -2.16
C ALA A 64 13.06 4.16 -3.57
N VAL A 65 13.83 3.51 -4.45
CA VAL A 65 13.36 3.13 -5.79
C VAL A 65 12.17 2.17 -5.69
N ALA A 66 12.26 1.13 -4.86
CA ALA A 66 11.18 0.18 -4.65
C ALA A 66 9.90 0.87 -4.14
N CYS A 67 10.01 1.76 -3.15
CA CYS A 67 8.88 2.53 -2.64
C CYS A 67 8.26 3.41 -3.75
N SER A 68 9.11 4.05 -4.57
CA SER A 68 8.61 4.90 -5.66
C SER A 68 7.86 4.13 -6.75
N LEU A 69 8.30 2.90 -7.05
CA LEU A 69 7.63 2.02 -8.00
C LEU A 69 6.34 1.44 -7.46
N HIS A 70 6.23 1.26 -6.13
CA HIS A 70 5.05 0.75 -5.45
C HIS A 70 4.19 1.87 -4.84
N SER A 71 4.39 3.14 -5.23
CA SER A 71 3.52 4.23 -4.76
C SER A 71 2.16 4.13 -5.47
N PRO A 72 1.04 3.99 -4.73
CA PRO A 72 -0.27 3.79 -5.36
C PRO A 72 -0.73 5.07 -6.08
N CYS A 73 -1.47 4.92 -7.18
CA CYS A 73 -2.01 6.03 -7.97
C CYS A 73 -3.47 6.35 -7.63
N GLU A 74 -4.00 7.45 -8.17
CA GLU A 74 -5.41 7.84 -8.00
C GLU A 74 -6.38 6.75 -8.44
N ALA A 75 -6.14 6.11 -9.59
CA ALA A 75 -6.96 5.00 -10.07
C ALA A 75 -6.95 3.80 -9.11
N SER A 76 -5.83 3.56 -8.41
CA SER A 76 -5.76 2.51 -7.38
C SER A 76 -6.62 2.86 -6.18
N PHE A 77 -6.71 4.14 -5.79
CA PHE A 77 -7.62 4.56 -4.71
C PHE A 77 -9.08 4.33 -5.08
N GLU A 78 -9.48 4.78 -6.27
CA GLU A 78 -10.86 4.60 -6.74
C GLU A 78 -11.22 3.11 -6.85
N ALA A 79 -10.32 2.28 -7.38
CA ALA A 79 -10.50 0.84 -7.43
C ALA A 79 -10.70 0.23 -6.04
N SER A 80 -9.84 0.57 -5.07
CA SER A 80 -9.96 0.07 -3.70
C SER A 80 -11.23 0.58 -2.99
N LEU A 81 -11.65 1.82 -3.24
CA LEU A 81 -12.89 2.37 -2.68
C LEU A 81 -14.13 1.67 -3.26
N LEU A 82 -14.13 1.40 -4.56
CA LEU A 82 -15.21 0.64 -5.23
C LEU A 82 -15.25 -0.81 -4.75
N GLU A 83 -14.10 -1.46 -4.61
CA GLU A 83 -13.99 -2.83 -4.08
C GLU A 83 -14.50 -2.91 -2.64
N ALA A 84 -14.09 -1.96 -1.77
CA ALA A 84 -14.57 -1.88 -0.39
C ALA A 84 -16.10 -1.67 -0.33
N SER A 85 -16.63 -0.78 -1.18
CA SER A 85 -18.08 -0.58 -1.30
C SER A 85 -18.79 -1.85 -1.77
N GLY A 86 -18.21 -2.57 -2.73
CA GLY A 86 -18.75 -3.83 -3.23
C GLY A 86 -18.78 -4.92 -2.15
N ALA A 87 -17.69 -5.05 -1.39
CA ALA A 87 -17.60 -5.99 -0.26
C ALA A 87 -18.68 -5.70 0.79
N LEU A 88 -18.89 -4.43 1.17
CA LEU A 88 -19.94 -4.04 2.11
C LEU A 88 -21.37 -4.29 1.59
N LEU A 89 -21.59 -4.20 0.28
CA LEU A 89 -22.90 -4.48 -0.33
C LEU A 89 -23.29 -5.97 -0.28
N LEU A 90 -22.31 -6.87 -0.19
CA LEU A 90 -22.54 -8.30 -0.02
C LEU A 90 -22.96 -8.66 1.41
N LEU A 91 -22.63 -7.81 2.38
CA LEU A 91 -22.92 -8.03 3.79
C LEU A 91 -24.32 -7.53 4.16
N SER A 92 -24.98 -8.28 5.05
CA SER A 92 -26.22 -7.86 5.67
C SER A 92 -26.01 -6.60 6.51
N PRO A 93 -26.98 -5.66 6.56
CA PRO A 93 -26.93 -4.53 7.48
C PRO A 93 -26.74 -4.91 8.95
N TRP A 94 -27.14 -6.13 9.34
CA TRP A 94 -27.05 -6.60 10.73
C TRP A 94 -25.65 -7.08 11.13
N THR A 95 -24.86 -7.57 10.18
CA THR A 95 -23.54 -8.15 10.45
C THR A 95 -22.39 -7.22 10.10
N ARG A 96 -22.60 -6.21 9.26
CA ARG A 96 -21.53 -5.30 8.84
C ARG A 96 -21.10 -4.33 9.93
N SER A 97 -19.81 -3.98 9.93
CA SER A 97 -19.24 -2.98 10.83
C SER A 97 -19.72 -1.57 10.49
N GLY A 98 -20.34 -0.88 11.46
CA GLY A 98 -20.76 0.51 11.32
C GLY A 98 -19.58 1.48 11.08
N ALA A 99 -18.40 1.17 11.60
CA ALA A 99 -17.20 1.97 11.40
C ALA A 99 -16.66 1.87 9.96
N ALA A 100 -16.63 0.66 9.40
CA ALA A 100 -16.24 0.41 8.01
C ALA A 100 -17.21 1.09 7.05
N GLU A 101 -18.51 0.88 7.27
CA GLU A 101 -19.56 1.48 6.47
C GLU A 101 -19.53 3.01 6.50
N GLY A 102 -19.51 3.60 7.70
CA GLY A 102 -19.49 5.06 7.84
C GLY A 102 -18.30 5.69 7.15
N HIS A 103 -17.14 5.03 7.19
CA HIS A 103 -15.93 5.48 6.50
C HIS A 103 -16.09 5.43 4.97
N VAL A 104 -16.50 4.29 4.41
CA VAL A 104 -16.67 4.11 2.96
C VAL A 104 -17.76 5.02 2.40
N GLN A 105 -18.88 5.19 3.13
CA GLN A 105 -19.95 6.12 2.75
C GLN A 105 -19.46 7.57 2.77
N ARG A 106 -18.66 7.97 3.79
CA ARG A 106 -18.07 9.31 3.86
C ARG A 106 -17.14 9.56 2.68
N LEU A 107 -16.23 8.63 2.37
CA LEU A 107 -15.34 8.73 1.22
C LEU A 107 -16.12 8.83 -0.08
N THR A 108 -17.12 7.97 -0.28
CA THR A 108 -18.00 8.00 -1.45
C THR A 108 -18.72 9.34 -1.60
N ARG A 109 -19.22 9.91 -0.49
CA ARG A 109 -19.88 11.22 -0.49
C ARG A 109 -18.91 12.35 -0.88
N LEU A 110 -17.70 12.35 -0.34
CA LEU A 110 -16.67 13.34 -0.69
C LEU A 110 -16.23 13.21 -2.15
N ARG A 111 -16.07 11.97 -2.63
CA ARG A 111 -15.74 11.64 -4.01
C ARG A 111 -16.83 12.13 -4.97
N ASN A 112 -18.10 11.89 -4.65
CA ASN A 112 -19.23 12.39 -5.44
C ASN A 112 -19.36 13.93 -5.45
N ARG A 113 -18.79 14.61 -4.44
CA ARG A 113 -18.71 16.08 -4.38
C ARG A 113 -17.46 16.65 -5.06
N GLY A 114 -16.58 15.81 -5.60
CA GLY A 114 -15.29 16.23 -6.17
C GLY A 114 -14.33 16.85 -5.14
N GLN A 115 -14.55 16.55 -3.85
CA GLN A 115 -13.76 17.06 -2.73
C GLN A 115 -12.59 16.14 -2.36
N VAL A 116 -12.37 15.03 -3.05
CA VAL A 116 -11.23 14.14 -2.80
C VAL A 116 -10.06 14.57 -3.67
N ARG A 117 -8.88 14.75 -3.08
CA ARG A 117 -7.66 15.11 -3.81
C ARG A 117 -6.56 14.10 -3.56
N PHE A 118 -5.87 13.77 -4.64
CA PHE A 118 -4.74 12.86 -4.64
C PHE A 118 -3.43 13.65 -4.81
N ARG A 119 -2.40 13.28 -4.04
CA ARG A 119 -1.04 13.79 -4.22
C ARG A 119 -0.03 12.65 -4.06
N ASN A 120 0.73 12.38 -5.13
CA ASN A 120 1.87 11.48 -5.05
C ASN A 120 3.11 12.26 -4.54
N LEU A 121 3.71 11.76 -3.46
CA LEU A 121 4.89 12.34 -2.78
C LEU A 121 6.13 11.46 -2.98
N LEU A 122 6.25 10.87 -4.17
CA LEU A 122 7.30 9.96 -4.64
C LEU A 122 7.28 8.60 -3.93
N PHE A 123 7.50 8.54 -2.62
CA PHE A 123 7.58 7.27 -1.87
C PHE A 123 6.25 6.80 -1.29
N PHE A 124 5.30 7.72 -1.15
CA PHE A 124 3.96 7.47 -0.65
C PHE A 124 3.00 8.40 -1.36
N SER A 125 1.72 8.06 -1.30
CA SER A 125 0.62 8.86 -1.82
C SER A 125 -0.29 9.30 -0.70
N LEU A 126 -0.88 10.47 -0.86
CA LEU A 126 -1.77 11.06 0.11
C LEU A 126 -3.12 11.33 -0.54
N VAL A 127 -4.19 10.96 0.16
CA VAL A 127 -5.56 11.34 -0.18
C VAL A 127 -6.08 12.24 0.93
N TYR A 128 -6.57 13.42 0.55
CA TYR A 128 -7.06 14.42 1.48
C TYR A 128 -8.33 15.09 0.97
N GLU A 129 -9.10 15.66 1.88
CA GLU A 129 -10.33 16.36 1.61
C GLU A 129 -10.05 17.83 1.25
N ALA A 130 -10.49 18.29 0.08
CA ALA A 130 -10.57 19.68 -0.34
C ALA A 130 -11.89 20.32 0.14
N PRO A 131 -11.89 21.62 0.50
CA PRO A 131 -13.11 22.30 0.94
C PRO A 131 -14.14 22.43 -0.19
N PHE A 132 -13.68 22.51 -1.44
CA PHE A 132 -14.52 22.70 -2.62
C PHE A 132 -14.11 21.76 -3.76
N ASP A 133 -15.05 21.55 -4.68
CA ASP A 133 -14.82 20.83 -5.93
C ASP A 133 -13.75 21.51 -6.80
N ALA A 134 -13.09 20.74 -7.67
CA ALA A 134 -12.12 21.24 -8.64
C ALA A 134 -12.70 22.19 -9.69
N GLY A 135 -13.96 21.98 -10.08
CA GLY A 135 -14.66 22.83 -11.03
C GLY A 135 -15.40 24.01 -10.39
N ALA A 136 -15.32 24.19 -9.07
CA ALA A 136 -16.04 25.27 -8.39
C ALA A 136 -15.39 26.63 -8.66
N ASP A 137 -16.12 27.50 -9.38
CA ASP A 137 -15.72 28.89 -9.65
C ASP A 137 -16.48 29.86 -8.73
N LEU A 138 -16.28 29.71 -7.42
CA LEU A 138 -16.88 30.57 -6.40
C LEU A 138 -15.83 31.52 -5.84
N TYR A 139 -16.23 32.73 -5.45
CA TYR A 139 -15.34 33.68 -4.76
C TYR A 139 -14.64 33.05 -3.54
N GLN A 140 -15.35 32.17 -2.81
CA GLN A 140 -14.81 31.48 -1.65
C GLN A 140 -13.60 30.57 -1.99
N VAL A 141 -13.55 30.04 -3.21
CA VAL A 141 -12.44 29.20 -3.70
C VAL A 141 -11.21 30.06 -4.00
N HIS A 142 -11.40 31.23 -4.59
CA HIS A 142 -10.28 32.09 -5.02
C HIS A 142 -9.73 32.96 -3.90
N CYS A 143 -10.51 33.23 -2.85
CA CYS A 143 -10.08 34.03 -1.73
C CYS A 143 -9.01 33.32 -0.88
N GLN A 144 -7.76 33.80 -0.94
CA GLN A 144 -6.62 33.24 -0.18
C GLN A 144 -6.85 33.22 1.34
N TYR A 145 -7.62 34.17 1.88
CA TYR A 145 -7.88 34.27 3.32
C TYR A 145 -8.89 33.24 3.84
N LEU A 146 -9.70 32.66 2.93
CA LEU A 146 -10.64 31.58 3.25
C LEU A 146 -10.02 30.19 3.07
N GLN A 147 -8.80 30.12 2.50
CA GLN A 147 -8.12 28.85 2.31
C GLN A 147 -7.73 28.23 3.66
N PRO A 148 -7.84 26.91 3.78
CA PRO A 148 -7.51 26.20 5.00
C PRO A 148 -6.03 26.37 5.35
N ARG A 149 -5.76 26.49 6.65
CA ARG A 149 -4.39 26.68 7.16
C ARG A 149 -3.63 25.35 7.11
N TRP A 150 -2.30 25.45 7.04
CA TRP A 150 -1.42 24.28 7.14
C TRP A 150 -1.57 23.53 8.48
N THR A 151 -1.97 24.23 9.55
CA THR A 151 -2.26 23.63 10.86
C THR A 151 -3.45 22.68 10.84
N ASP A 152 -4.42 22.93 9.95
CA ASP A 152 -5.67 22.17 9.88
C ASP A 152 -5.56 21.00 8.89
N PHE A 153 -4.46 20.93 8.14
CA PHE A 153 -4.21 19.91 7.13
C PHE A 153 -4.22 18.48 7.66
N PRO A 154 -3.61 18.15 8.84
CA PRO A 154 -3.63 16.78 9.36
C PRO A 154 -5.06 16.24 9.57
N GLY A 155 -6.01 17.08 9.98
CA GLY A 155 -7.41 16.70 10.18
C GLY A 155 -8.18 16.43 8.87
N ARG A 156 -7.61 16.80 7.73
CA ARG A 156 -8.22 16.62 6.40
C ARG A 156 -7.63 15.44 5.63
N VAL A 157 -6.61 14.77 6.17
CA VAL A 157 -6.05 13.57 5.57
C VAL A 157 -7.08 12.44 5.70
N LEU A 158 -7.39 11.82 4.56
CA LEU A 158 -8.37 10.74 4.46
C LEU A 158 -7.68 9.38 4.48
N ASP A 159 -6.60 9.24 3.69
CA ASP A 159 -5.85 8.00 3.60
C ASP A 159 -4.39 8.25 3.19
N VAL A 160 -3.52 7.31 3.54
CA VAL A 160 -2.11 7.25 3.17
C VAL A 160 -1.88 5.98 2.37
N GLY A 161 -1.41 6.17 1.14
CA GLY A 161 -1.03 5.11 0.23
C GLY A 161 0.46 4.80 0.36
N PHE A 162 0.80 3.57 0.70
CA PHE A 162 2.18 3.12 0.77
C PHE A 162 2.28 1.65 0.40
N TRP A 163 3.29 1.28 -0.40
CA TRP A 163 3.54 -0.09 -0.83
C TRP A 163 2.35 -0.76 -1.53
N GLY A 164 1.73 -0.04 -2.47
CA GLY A 164 0.60 -0.50 -3.28
C GLY A 164 -0.72 -0.68 -2.52
N ARG A 165 -0.82 -0.15 -1.30
CA ARG A 165 -2.01 -0.29 -0.43
C ARG A 165 -2.41 1.04 0.19
N TRP A 166 -3.71 1.16 0.44
CA TRP A 166 -4.35 2.27 1.15
C TRP A 166 -4.57 1.86 2.60
N TRP A 167 -3.78 2.42 3.51
CA TRP A 167 -3.63 1.87 4.87
C TRP A 167 -4.84 2.14 5.76
N VAL A 168 -5.44 3.33 5.65
CA VAL A 168 -6.62 3.69 6.46
C VAL A 168 -7.83 2.91 5.99
N LEU A 169 -8.11 2.91 4.68
CA LEU A 169 -9.22 2.14 4.10
C LEU A 169 -9.08 0.65 4.41
N ARG A 170 -7.89 0.07 4.24
CA ARG A 170 -7.63 -1.34 4.56
C ARG A 170 -7.84 -1.65 6.04
N SER A 171 -7.34 -0.79 6.93
CA SER A 171 -7.53 -0.97 8.38
C SER A 171 -9.01 -0.90 8.76
N LYS A 172 -9.78 -0.01 8.15
CA LYS A 172 -11.23 0.08 8.39
C LYS A 172 -12.02 -1.09 7.79
N MET A 173 -11.51 -1.70 6.74
CA MET A 173 -12.15 -2.85 6.07
C MET A 173 -11.71 -4.22 6.60
N GLN A 174 -10.75 -4.29 7.54
CA GLN A 174 -10.17 -5.56 8.01
C GLN A 174 -11.22 -6.48 8.63
N ASP A 175 -12.10 -5.93 9.48
CA ASP A 175 -13.15 -6.65 10.20
C ASP A 175 -14.54 -6.08 9.80
N ALA A 176 -14.74 -5.88 8.49
CA ALA A 176 -15.94 -5.24 7.95
C ALA A 176 -17.23 -6.06 8.15
N ASP A 177 -17.11 -7.35 8.47
CA ASP A 177 -18.15 -8.33 8.73
C ASP A 177 -18.44 -8.57 10.23
N ILE A 178 -17.82 -7.78 11.11
CA ILE A 178 -18.06 -7.81 12.55
C ILE A 178 -18.82 -6.55 12.96
N ASN A 179 -20.02 -6.74 13.52
CA ASN A 179 -20.81 -5.66 14.09
C ASN A 179 -20.66 -5.63 15.62
N ASP A 180 -19.77 -4.76 16.12
CA ASP A 180 -19.53 -4.60 17.56
C ASP A 180 -20.80 -4.23 18.35
N GLU A 181 -21.80 -3.61 17.72
CA GLU A 181 -23.06 -3.22 18.38
C GLU A 181 -23.86 -4.42 18.88
N GLU A 182 -23.78 -5.56 18.20
CA GLU A 182 -24.46 -6.80 18.58
C GLU A 182 -23.94 -7.34 19.93
N PHE A 183 -22.64 -7.19 20.16
CA PHE A 183 -21.93 -7.81 21.29
C PHE A 183 -21.85 -6.92 22.53
N GLN A 184 -22.39 -5.69 22.48
CA GLN A 184 -22.34 -4.73 23.61
C GLN A 184 -23.06 -5.22 24.87
N ARG A 185 -23.93 -6.21 24.78
CA ARG A 185 -24.65 -6.78 25.93
C ARG A 185 -23.89 -7.92 26.61
N LEU A 186 -22.85 -8.46 25.97
CA LEU A 186 -22.04 -9.54 26.55
C LEU A 186 -21.10 -9.00 27.64
N PRO A 187 -20.70 -9.81 28.63
CA PRO A 187 -19.60 -9.48 29.53
C PRO A 187 -18.29 -9.21 28.79
N GLU A 188 -17.40 -8.37 29.34
CA GLU A 188 -16.15 -7.95 28.67
C GLU A 188 -15.27 -9.13 28.20
N HIS A 189 -15.13 -10.16 29.04
CA HIS A 189 -14.31 -11.33 28.72
C HIS A 189 -14.82 -12.15 27.51
N LEU A 190 -16.08 -11.96 27.08
CA LEU A 190 -16.66 -12.60 25.89
C LEU A 190 -16.65 -11.70 24.65
N ARG A 191 -16.33 -10.40 24.79
CA ARG A 191 -16.24 -9.47 23.66
C ARG A 191 -14.91 -9.55 22.94
N THR A 192 -13.86 -10.00 23.64
CA THR A 192 -12.51 -10.07 23.10
C THR A 192 -12.26 -11.43 22.46
N VAL A 193 -11.97 -11.44 21.16
CA VAL A 193 -11.54 -12.64 20.43
C VAL A 193 -10.01 -12.64 20.32
N SER A 194 -9.37 -13.71 20.81
CA SER A 194 -7.93 -13.87 20.67
C SER A 194 -7.60 -14.60 19.36
N PHE A 195 -6.36 -14.44 18.87
CA PHE A 195 -5.88 -15.18 17.70
C PHE A 195 -6.05 -16.71 17.86
N HIS A 196 -5.84 -17.23 19.06
CA HIS A 196 -6.01 -18.65 19.34
C HIS A 196 -7.48 -19.10 19.23
N HIS A 197 -8.45 -18.23 19.54
CA HIS A 197 -9.88 -18.55 19.40
C HIS A 197 -10.34 -18.67 17.95
N LEU A 198 -9.58 -18.09 17.00
CA LEU A 198 -9.88 -18.17 15.57
C LEU A 198 -9.41 -19.49 14.91
N HIS A 199 -8.62 -20.30 15.62
CA HIS A 199 -8.10 -21.57 15.09
C HIS A 199 -8.93 -22.74 15.62
N SER A 200 -9.52 -23.53 14.73
CA SER A 200 -10.47 -24.60 15.09
C SER A 200 -9.80 -25.85 15.67
N GLU A 201 -8.49 -26.04 15.48
CA GLU A 201 -7.78 -27.29 15.81
C GLU A 201 -7.99 -27.77 17.26
N ALA A 202 -7.98 -26.85 18.22
CA ALA A 202 -8.18 -27.21 19.63
C ALA A 202 -9.64 -27.63 19.89
N ASN A 203 -10.60 -26.92 19.29
CA ASN A 203 -12.03 -27.22 19.44
C ASN A 203 -12.38 -28.56 18.80
N GLU A 204 -11.82 -28.85 17.62
CA GLU A 204 -11.99 -30.14 16.93
C GLU A 204 -11.43 -31.29 17.76
N LYS A 205 -10.23 -31.14 18.33
CA LYS A 205 -9.66 -32.15 19.25
C LYS A 205 -10.57 -32.40 20.44
N LEU A 206 -11.01 -31.34 21.13
CA LEU A 206 -11.92 -31.45 22.28
C LEU A 206 -13.26 -32.07 21.90
N PHE A 207 -13.78 -31.80 20.70
CA PHE A 207 -15.00 -32.40 20.18
C PHE A 207 -14.83 -33.92 20.02
N GLU A 208 -13.70 -34.39 19.48
CA GLU A 208 -13.40 -35.82 19.36
C GLU A 208 -13.27 -36.52 20.73
N GLU A 209 -12.77 -35.82 21.75
CA GLU A 209 -12.65 -36.40 23.10
C GLU A 209 -14.00 -36.80 23.70
N LYS A 210 -15.09 -36.15 23.30
CA LYS A 210 -16.44 -36.49 23.73
C LYS A 210 -16.84 -37.93 23.37
N TYR A 211 -16.28 -38.49 22.29
CA TYR A 211 -16.57 -39.85 21.85
C TYR A 211 -15.69 -40.91 22.52
N LYS A 212 -14.73 -40.52 23.37
CA LYS A 212 -13.93 -41.47 24.13
C LYS A 212 -14.84 -42.21 25.12
N PRO A 213 -14.84 -43.55 25.13
CA PRO A 213 -15.67 -44.31 26.05
C PRO A 213 -15.24 -44.02 27.50
N VAL A 214 -16.22 -43.92 28.39
CA VAL A 214 -15.97 -43.82 29.83
C VAL A 214 -15.48 -45.19 30.30
N VAL A 215 -14.28 -45.25 30.84
CA VAL A 215 -13.73 -46.46 31.47
C VAL A 215 -14.14 -46.44 32.94
N LEU A 216 -14.98 -47.39 33.34
CA LEU A 216 -15.37 -47.59 34.74
C LEU A 216 -14.30 -48.41 35.47
N THR A 217 -13.99 -48.05 36.71
CA THR A 217 -13.18 -48.90 37.58
C THR A 217 -14.02 -50.06 38.13
N GLU A 218 -13.39 -51.18 38.47
CA GLU A 218 -14.07 -52.37 39.01
C GLU A 218 -14.96 -52.03 40.22
N GLU A 219 -14.47 -51.17 41.12
CA GLU A 219 -15.23 -50.67 42.27
C GLU A 219 -16.53 -49.95 41.88
N GLN A 220 -16.53 -49.20 40.78
CA GLN A 220 -17.72 -48.49 40.28
C GLN A 220 -18.72 -49.43 39.64
N ILE A 221 -18.24 -50.51 39.01
CA ILE A 221 -19.07 -51.56 38.42
C ILE A 221 -19.76 -52.33 39.56
N GLU A 222 -19.00 -52.77 40.56
CA GLU A 222 -19.54 -53.49 41.73
C GLU A 222 -20.54 -52.64 42.53
N GLN A 223 -20.28 -51.34 42.68
CA GLN A 223 -21.20 -50.42 43.34
C GLN A 223 -22.52 -50.29 42.55
N ALA A 224 -22.46 -50.17 41.23
CA ALA A 224 -23.64 -50.06 40.38
C ALA A 224 -24.48 -51.35 40.36
N GLU A 225 -23.84 -52.52 40.36
CA GLU A 225 -24.50 -53.83 40.45
C GLU A 225 -25.21 -54.04 41.80
N ARG A 226 -24.65 -53.51 42.89
CA ARG A 226 -25.31 -53.53 44.22
C ARG A 226 -26.53 -52.60 44.29
N ASP A 227 -26.45 -51.44 43.66
CA ASP A 227 -27.49 -50.41 43.73
C ASP A 227 -28.67 -50.71 42.78
N ASN A 228 -28.46 -51.54 41.75
CA ASN A 228 -29.50 -51.93 40.80
C ASN A 228 -29.44 -53.43 40.47
N PRO A 229 -29.79 -54.31 41.44
CA PRO A 229 -29.78 -55.75 41.22
C PRO A 229 -30.80 -56.10 40.13
N GLU A 230 -30.39 -56.92 39.15
CA GLU A 230 -31.31 -57.41 38.11
C GLU A 230 -32.55 -58.08 38.74
N PRO A 231 -33.75 -57.92 38.15
CA PRO A 231 -35.00 -58.50 38.67
C PRO A 231 -35.04 -60.03 38.64
#